data_AF-A0A151J136-F1
#
_entry.id   AF-A0A151J136-F1
#
_cell.length_a   1.000
_cell.length_b   1.000
_cell.length_c   1.000
_cell.angle_alpha   90.00
_cell.angle_beta   90.00
_cell.angle_gamma   90.00
#
_symmetry.space_group_name_H-M   'P 1'
#
loop_
_entity.id
_entity.type
_entity.pdbx_description
1 polymer ?
#
loop_
_entity_poly.entity_id
_entity_poly.type
_entity_poly.pdbx_seq_one_letter_code
_entity_poly.pdbx_strand_id
1 'polypeptide(L)'
;MKTSILFMCLLVAYAAGNTNETMTTFCNYLEYCSNEVSKYRNKPFPCYDSIIIDSSVLFCVGEKAGLIQNGKIMISECIDYCDVVIKENFVESCKTDVSECVRKDKDLGPCLEGNEIYCRIACIIANVKQGNIKYKCTIPAMNAKKNY
;
A
#
# COMPACT_ATOMS: atom_id res chain seq x y z
N MET A 1 -22.97 -37.26 -14.74
CA MET A 1 -21.99 -36.25 -15.21
C MET A 1 -22.69 -34.91 -15.49
N LYS A 2 -23.07 -34.12 -14.48
CA LYS A 2 -23.61 -32.74 -14.68
C LYS A 2 -23.30 -31.77 -13.50
N THR A 3 -22.41 -32.15 -12.59
CA THR A 3 -22.06 -31.34 -11.40
C THR A 3 -20.77 -30.53 -11.56
N SER A 4 -19.93 -30.81 -12.56
CA SER A 4 -18.62 -30.16 -12.72
C SER A 4 -18.66 -28.76 -13.33
N ILE A 5 -19.75 -28.38 -14.03
CA ILE A 5 -19.84 -27.07 -14.69
C ILE A 5 -20.19 -25.95 -13.68
N LEU A 6 -20.99 -26.26 -12.65
CA LEU A 6 -21.40 -25.30 -11.63
C LEU A 6 -20.22 -24.85 -10.73
N PHE A 7 -19.26 -25.73 -10.46
CA PHE A 7 -18.09 -25.41 -9.64
C PHE A 7 -17.12 -24.44 -10.35
N MET A 8 -17.01 -24.53 -11.67
CA MET A 8 -16.13 -23.64 -12.44
C MET A 8 -16.69 -22.20 -12.50
N CYS A 9 -18.01 -22.03 -12.62
CA CYS A 9 -18.62 -20.69 -12.63
C CYS A 9 -18.56 -19.99 -11.26
N LEU A 10 -18.61 -20.75 -10.16
CA LEU A 10 -18.44 -20.20 -8.80
C LEU A 10 -17.01 -19.67 -8.57
N LEU A 11 -15.99 -20.34 -9.10
CA LEU A 11 -14.60 -19.88 -9.01
C LEU A 11 -14.36 -18.59 -9.81
N VAL A 12 -14.97 -18.45 -10.99
CA VAL A 12 -14.87 -17.24 -11.82
C VAL A 12 -15.62 -16.06 -11.19
N ALA A 13 -16.77 -16.31 -10.55
CA ALA A 13 -17.50 -15.28 -9.81
C ALA A 13 -16.74 -14.80 -8.55
N TYR A 14 -16.06 -15.71 -7.85
CA TYR A 14 -15.22 -15.35 -6.68
C TYR A 14 -13.96 -14.57 -7.10
N ALA A 15 -13.35 -14.92 -8.25
CA ALA A 15 -12.20 -14.21 -8.79
C ALA A 15 -12.54 -12.80 -9.31
N ALA A 16 -13.76 -12.57 -9.82
CA ALA A 16 -14.22 -11.27 -10.30
C ALA A 16 -14.82 -10.38 -9.18
N GLY A 17 -15.32 -10.97 -8.09
CA GLY A 17 -15.91 -10.24 -6.96
C GLY A 17 -14.89 -9.63 -6.00
N ASN A 18 -13.75 -10.29 -5.79
CA ASN A 18 -12.78 -9.85 -4.78
C ASN A 18 -11.99 -8.59 -5.17
N THR A 19 -11.69 -8.38 -6.45
CA THR A 19 -10.77 -7.30 -6.87
C THR A 19 -11.32 -5.90 -6.64
N ASN A 20 -12.63 -5.69 -6.76
CA ASN A 20 -13.26 -4.39 -6.49
C ASN A 20 -13.33 -4.08 -4.98
N GLU A 21 -13.72 -5.04 -4.13
CA GLU A 21 -13.78 -4.82 -2.68
C GLU A 21 -12.40 -4.57 -2.06
N THR A 22 -11.37 -5.31 -2.49
CA THR A 22 -10.02 -5.13 -1.93
C THR A 22 -9.37 -3.82 -2.41
N MET A 23 -9.66 -3.37 -3.64
CA MET A 23 -9.21 -2.05 -4.13
C MET A 23 -9.92 -0.91 -3.38
N THR A 24 -11.23 -1.02 -3.13
CA THR A 24 -11.97 -0.08 -2.28
C THR A 24 -11.38 -0.02 -0.87
N THR A 25 -10.91 -1.15 -0.36
CA THR A 25 -10.29 -1.25 0.97
C THR A 25 -8.95 -0.49 1.05
N PHE A 26 -8.08 -0.59 0.04
CA PHE A 26 -6.83 0.19 0.01
C PHE A 26 -7.08 1.70 -0.04
N CYS A 27 -7.99 2.17 -0.89
CA CYS A 27 -8.34 3.59 -0.95
C CYS A 27 -8.88 4.09 0.39
N ASN A 28 -9.73 3.30 1.04
CA ASN A 28 -10.29 3.64 2.35
C ASN A 28 -9.20 3.74 3.44
N TYR A 29 -8.24 2.81 3.44
CA TYR A 29 -7.10 2.88 4.36
C TYR A 29 -6.22 4.09 4.08
N LEU A 30 -5.95 4.39 2.80
CA LEU A 30 -5.14 5.54 2.42
C LEU A 30 -5.79 6.85 2.86
N GLU A 31 -7.10 7.01 2.63
CA GLU A 31 -7.86 8.19 3.08
C GLU A 31 -7.92 8.28 4.61
N TYR A 32 -8.20 7.17 5.30
CA TYR A 32 -8.21 7.14 6.76
C TYR A 32 -6.85 7.55 7.33
N CYS A 33 -5.77 6.92 6.86
CA CYS A 33 -4.42 7.16 7.36
C CYS A 33 -3.93 8.56 7.02
N SER A 34 -4.21 9.09 5.83
CA SER A 34 -3.86 10.48 5.49
C SER A 34 -4.59 11.48 6.37
N ASN A 35 -5.86 11.23 6.70
CA ASN A 35 -6.63 12.07 7.63
C ASN A 35 -6.02 12.05 9.04
N GLU A 36 -5.74 10.87 9.58
CA GLU A 36 -5.20 10.73 10.93
C GLU A 36 -3.81 11.37 11.05
N VAL A 37 -2.92 11.13 10.08
CA VAL A 37 -1.58 11.75 10.05
C VAL A 37 -1.68 13.27 9.89
N SER A 38 -2.58 13.76 9.04
CA SER A 38 -2.82 15.20 8.86
C SER A 38 -3.30 15.86 10.16
N LYS A 39 -4.22 15.22 10.90
CA LYS A 39 -4.69 15.72 12.19
C LYS A 39 -3.55 15.73 13.21
N TYR A 40 -2.80 14.64 13.31
CA TYR A 40 -1.67 14.55 14.25
C TYR A 40 -0.61 15.63 13.99
N ARG A 41 -0.30 15.90 12.72
CA ARG A 41 0.67 16.93 12.34
C ARG A 41 0.09 18.34 12.28
N ASN A 42 -1.23 18.51 12.50
CA ASN A 42 -1.97 19.75 12.27
C ASN A 42 -1.67 20.39 10.90
N LYS A 43 -1.47 19.57 9.85
CA LYS A 43 -1.09 20.03 8.52
C LYS A 43 -1.67 19.12 7.43
N PRO A 44 -2.45 19.66 6.49
CA PRO A 44 -3.00 18.89 5.38
C PRO A 44 -1.92 18.50 4.37
N PHE A 45 -2.14 17.38 3.69
CA PHE A 45 -1.33 16.98 2.55
C PHE A 45 -1.68 17.84 1.32
N PRO A 46 -0.68 18.41 0.62
CA PRO A 46 -0.93 19.32 -0.49
C PRO A 46 -1.42 18.62 -1.77
N CYS A 47 -1.08 17.34 -1.96
CA CYS A 47 -1.48 16.55 -3.12
C CYS A 47 -1.41 15.05 -2.83
N TYR A 48 -2.00 14.25 -3.71
CA TYR A 48 -1.95 12.79 -3.67
C TYR A 48 -0.52 12.24 -3.62
N ASP A 49 0.38 12.80 -4.43
CA ASP A 49 1.78 12.36 -4.48
C ASP A 49 2.47 12.53 -3.11
N SER A 50 2.10 13.56 -2.35
CA SER A 50 2.62 13.77 -1.00
C SER A 50 2.08 12.75 0.01
N ILE A 51 0.92 12.14 -0.25
CA ILE A 51 0.32 11.11 0.60
C ILE A 51 1.02 9.77 0.36
N ILE A 52 1.19 9.37 -0.90
CA ILE A 52 1.75 8.05 -1.25
C ILE A 52 3.26 7.94 -1.00
N ILE A 53 3.97 9.05 -0.83
CA ILE A 53 5.40 9.06 -0.47
C ILE A 53 5.64 9.35 1.02
N ASP A 54 4.58 9.44 1.83
CA ASP A 54 4.72 9.69 3.25
C ASP A 54 4.83 8.38 4.04
N SER A 55 5.97 8.19 4.71
CA SER A 55 6.24 6.97 5.44
C SER A 55 5.27 6.73 6.61
N SER A 56 4.75 7.76 7.27
CA SER A 56 3.78 7.59 8.36
C SER A 56 2.42 7.15 7.83
N VAL A 57 2.00 7.67 6.68
CA VAL A 57 0.77 7.23 6.03
C VAL A 57 0.90 5.77 5.61
N LEU A 58 1.99 5.41 4.92
CA LEU A 58 2.20 4.01 4.49
C LEU A 58 2.38 3.05 5.66
N PHE A 59 2.98 3.49 6.77
CA PHE A 59 3.04 2.69 8.00
C PHE A 59 1.62 2.39 8.52
N CYS A 60 0.78 3.42 8.66
CA CYS A 60 -0.61 3.26 9.08
C CYS A 60 -1.40 2.34 8.13
N VAL A 61 -1.22 2.49 6.81
CA VAL A 61 -1.86 1.61 5.82
C VAL A 61 -1.38 0.18 6.01
N GLY A 62 -0.08 -0.02 6.22
CA GLY A 62 0.50 -1.33 6.48
C GLY A 62 -0.07 -2.01 7.73
N GLU A 63 -0.28 -1.26 8.82
CA GLU A 63 -0.94 -1.80 10.02
C GLU A 63 -2.41 -2.16 9.75
N LYS A 64 -3.17 -1.28 9.08
CA LYS A 64 -4.59 -1.53 8.78
C LYS A 64 -4.81 -2.69 7.81
N ALA A 65 -3.91 -2.85 6.85
CA ALA A 65 -3.94 -3.93 5.87
C ALA A 65 -3.32 -5.24 6.40
N GLY A 66 -2.83 -5.28 7.64
CA GLY A 66 -2.20 -6.47 8.23
C GLY A 66 -0.82 -6.81 7.64
N LEU A 67 -0.21 -5.88 6.88
CA LEU A 67 1.14 -6.00 6.35
C LEU A 67 2.20 -5.77 7.43
N ILE A 68 1.82 -5.01 8.47
CA ILE A 68 2.64 -4.76 9.66
C ILE A 68 1.86 -5.29 10.86
N GLN A 69 2.43 -6.26 11.56
CA GLN A 69 1.82 -6.87 12.73
C GLN A 69 2.83 -6.98 13.86
N ASN A 70 2.48 -6.50 15.05
CA ASN A 70 3.36 -6.55 16.23
C ASN A 70 4.78 -6.00 15.97
N GLY A 71 4.87 -4.92 15.18
CA GLY A 71 6.16 -4.31 14.81
C GLY A 71 7.00 -5.16 13.84
N LYS A 72 6.39 -6.07 13.09
CA LYS A 72 7.06 -6.87 12.05
C LYS A 72 6.37 -6.70 10.71
N ILE A 73 7.16 -6.68 9.65
CA ILE A 73 6.65 -6.68 8.28
C ILE A 73 6.38 -8.12 7.84
N MET A 74 5.17 -8.36 7.36
CA MET A 74 4.68 -9.62 6.86
C MET A 74 5.01 -9.71 5.36
N ILE A 75 6.16 -10.30 5.03
CA ILE A 75 6.77 -10.24 3.68
C ILE A 75 5.82 -10.77 2.60
N SER A 76 5.25 -11.95 2.80
CA SER A 76 4.33 -12.59 1.86
C SER A 76 3.14 -11.68 1.55
N GLU A 77 2.56 -11.13 2.61
CA GLU A 77 1.40 -10.26 2.56
C GLU A 77 1.74 -8.96 1.84
N CYS A 78 2.92 -8.38 2.07
CA CYS A 78 3.37 -7.20 1.33
C CYS A 78 3.54 -7.47 -0.17
N ILE A 79 4.08 -8.63 -0.54
CA ILE A 79 4.26 -9.02 -1.95
C ILE A 79 2.90 -9.22 -2.61
N ASP A 80 2.00 -9.97 -1.97
CA ASP A 80 0.65 -10.22 -2.48
C ASP A 80 -0.17 -8.92 -2.57
N TYR A 81 0.08 -7.96 -1.69
CA TYR A 81 -0.61 -6.67 -1.71
C TYR A 81 -0.31 -5.85 -2.98
N CYS A 82 0.83 -6.08 -3.66
CA CYS A 82 1.13 -5.45 -4.94
C CYS A 82 0.06 -5.75 -6.00
N ASP A 83 -0.47 -6.98 -6.05
CA ASP A 83 -1.53 -7.37 -6.99
C ASP A 83 -2.82 -6.57 -6.79
N VAL A 84 -3.05 -6.13 -5.55
CA VAL A 84 -4.23 -5.37 -5.15
C VAL A 84 -4.06 -3.89 -5.50
N VAL A 85 -2.92 -3.30 -5.11
CA VAL A 85 -2.79 -1.83 -5.06
C VAL A 85 -2.10 -1.21 -6.26
N ILE A 86 -1.36 -1.99 -7.06
CA ILE A 86 -0.56 -1.50 -8.18
C ILE A 86 -1.22 -1.83 -9.52
N LYS A 87 -1.19 -0.88 -10.48
CA LYS A 87 -1.70 -1.14 -11.84
C LYS A 87 -0.96 -2.33 -12.47
N GLU A 88 -1.69 -3.19 -13.17
CA GLU A 88 -1.22 -4.50 -13.67
C GLU A 88 0.19 -4.46 -14.29
N ASN A 89 0.47 -3.45 -15.12
CA ASN A 89 1.74 -3.28 -15.83
C ASN A 89 2.97 -3.08 -14.91
N PHE A 90 2.76 -2.81 -13.62
CA PHE A 90 3.81 -2.52 -12.63
C PHE A 90 3.83 -3.52 -11.46
N VAL A 91 2.95 -4.53 -11.46
CA VAL A 91 2.79 -5.46 -10.33
C VAL A 91 4.08 -6.25 -10.08
N GLU A 92 4.68 -6.82 -11.12
CA GLU A 92 5.93 -7.60 -10.97
C GLU A 92 7.11 -6.73 -10.51
N SER A 93 7.17 -5.48 -10.97
CA SER A 93 8.15 -4.51 -10.47
C SER A 93 7.94 -4.27 -8.98
N CYS A 94 6.71 -4.01 -8.55
CA CYS A 94 6.37 -3.83 -7.14
C CYS A 94 6.76 -5.04 -6.30
N LYS A 95 6.43 -6.26 -6.73
CA LYS A 95 6.76 -7.49 -6.00
C LYS A 95 8.27 -7.65 -5.83
N THR A 96 9.02 -7.35 -6.89
CA THR A 96 10.50 -7.38 -6.87
C THR A 96 11.03 -6.34 -5.88
N ASP A 97 10.60 -5.09 -6.01
CA ASP A 97 11.04 -3.98 -5.15
C ASP A 97 10.72 -4.21 -3.68
N VAL A 98 9.49 -4.65 -3.38
CA VAL A 98 9.05 -4.98 -2.02
C VAL A 98 9.88 -6.15 -1.47
N SER A 99 10.08 -7.20 -2.26
CA SER A 99 10.90 -8.34 -1.86
C SER A 99 12.34 -7.90 -1.53
N GLU A 100 12.95 -7.06 -2.36
CA GLU A 100 14.30 -6.53 -2.12
C GLU A 100 14.38 -5.63 -0.89
N CYS A 101 13.44 -4.70 -0.73
CA CYS A 101 13.41 -3.75 0.37
C CYS A 101 13.12 -4.41 1.72
N VAL A 102 12.32 -5.48 1.75
CA VAL A 102 11.95 -6.17 2.99
C VAL A 102 12.88 -7.35 3.30
N ARG A 103 13.56 -7.96 2.31
CA ARG A 103 14.53 -9.05 2.58
C ARG A 103 15.96 -8.59 2.88
N LYS A 104 16.32 -7.32 2.61
CA LYS A 104 17.66 -6.81 2.94
C LYS A 104 17.88 -6.80 4.46
N ASP A 105 18.57 -7.83 4.96
CA ASP A 105 18.91 -8.00 6.38
C ASP A 105 20.04 -7.08 6.88
N LYS A 106 20.72 -6.34 6.00
CA LYS A 106 21.77 -5.36 6.31
C LYS A 106 21.97 -4.48 5.07
N ASP A 107 22.25 -3.19 5.26
CA ASP A 107 22.57 -2.18 4.23
C ASP A 107 21.40 -1.45 3.54
N LEU A 108 20.39 -1.02 4.31
CA LEU A 108 19.45 0.04 3.86
C LEU A 108 20.01 1.47 4.00
N GLY A 109 21.32 1.64 4.24
CA GLY A 109 21.94 2.94 4.50
C GLY A 109 21.61 3.49 5.90
N PRO A 110 21.99 4.74 6.22
CA PRO A 110 21.69 5.34 7.52
C PRO A 110 20.18 5.56 7.66
N CYS A 111 19.53 4.64 8.35
CA CYS A 111 18.17 4.76 8.86
C CYS A 111 18.05 6.02 9.71
N LEU A 112 17.32 7.03 9.21
CA LEU A 112 17.25 8.35 9.87
C LEU A 112 16.60 8.33 11.26
N GLU A 113 15.92 7.25 11.69
CA GLU A 113 15.22 7.23 12.99
C GLU A 113 15.21 5.88 13.72
N GLY A 114 16.23 5.01 13.54
CA GLY A 114 16.39 3.79 14.36
C GLY A 114 15.26 2.75 14.31
N ASN A 115 14.23 2.96 13.47
CA ASN A 115 13.10 2.07 13.30
C ASN A 115 13.18 1.37 11.94
N GLU A 116 13.54 0.09 11.99
CA GLU A 116 13.78 -0.77 10.83
C GLU A 116 12.58 -0.81 9.86
N ILE A 117 11.36 -0.74 10.37
CA ILE A 117 10.14 -0.75 9.55
C ILE A 117 10.06 0.50 8.68
N TYR A 118 10.36 1.67 9.26
CA TYR A 118 10.35 2.94 8.52
C TYR A 118 11.43 2.95 7.43
N CYS A 119 12.57 2.29 7.65
CA CYS A 119 13.61 2.15 6.62
C CYS A 119 13.15 1.28 5.45
N ARG A 120 12.50 0.15 5.75
CA ARG A 120 11.94 -0.73 4.73
C ARG A 120 10.85 -0.02 3.93
N ILE A 121 9.98 0.75 4.58
CA ILE A 121 8.98 1.62 3.92
C ILE A 121 9.65 2.69 3.05
N ALA A 122 10.70 3.36 3.56
CA ALA A 122 11.42 4.38 2.80
C ALA A 122 12.09 3.80 1.54
N CYS A 123 12.63 2.59 1.62
CA CYS A 123 13.14 1.87 0.45
C CYS A 123 12.05 1.65 -0.61
N ILE A 124 10.87 1.19 -0.20
CA ILE A 124 9.72 0.99 -1.11
C ILE A 124 9.33 2.32 -1.77
N ILE A 125 9.25 3.41 -1.00
CA ILE A 125 8.94 4.76 -1.53
C ILE A 125 10.00 5.20 -2.55
N ALA A 126 11.29 4.96 -2.28
CA ALA A 126 12.37 5.33 -3.19
C ALA A 126 12.24 4.60 -4.53
N ASN A 127 11.94 3.31 -4.52
CA ASN A 127 11.74 2.52 -5.75
C ASN A 127 10.48 2.97 -6.50
N VAL A 128 9.39 3.28 -5.79
CA VAL A 128 8.17 3.86 -6.41
C VAL A 128 8.47 5.16 -7.14
N LYS A 129 9.27 6.05 -6.54
CA LYS A 129 9.68 7.33 -7.17
C LYS A 129 10.56 7.13 -8.41
N GLN A 130 11.42 6.10 -8.41
CA GLN A 130 12.34 5.82 -9.52
C GLN A 130 11.66 5.05 -10.66
N GLY A 131 10.73 4.14 -10.34
CA GLY A 131 10.16 3.16 -11.28
C GLY A 131 8.86 3.57 -11.99
N ASN A 132 8.32 4.78 -11.76
CA ASN A 132 6.99 5.18 -12.25
C ASN A 132 5.87 4.21 -11.83
N ILE A 133 5.98 3.57 -10.67
CA ILE A 133 4.95 2.66 -10.17
C ILE A 133 3.67 3.47 -9.92
N LYS A 134 2.57 3.06 -10.55
CA LYS A 134 1.27 3.71 -10.40
C LYS A 134 0.34 2.85 -9.57
N TYR A 135 -0.14 3.41 -8.47
CA TYR A 135 -1.22 2.84 -7.68
C TYR A 135 -2.53 2.81 -8.49
N LYS A 136 -3.39 1.82 -8.24
CA LYS A 136 -4.73 1.74 -8.82
C LYS A 136 -5.67 2.81 -8.25
N CYS A 137 -5.44 3.20 -7.00
CA CYS A 137 -6.19 4.25 -6.33
C CYS A 137 -5.70 5.65 -6.72
N THR A 138 -6.63 6.60 -6.77
CA THR A 138 -6.34 8.03 -6.68
C THR A 138 -7.34 8.60 -5.69
N ILE A 139 -6.88 9.20 -4.59
CA ILE A 139 -7.76 9.96 -3.70
C ILE A 139 -7.65 11.44 -4.09
N PRO A 140 -8.76 12.20 -4.12
CA PRO A 140 -8.70 13.65 -4.27
C PRO A 140 -7.77 14.21 -3.21
N ALA A 141 -6.92 15.17 -3.58
CA ALA A 141 -6.16 15.92 -2.59
C ALA A 141 -7.15 16.43 -1.54
N MET A 142 -6.84 16.21 -0.26
CA MET A 142 -7.67 16.69 0.83
C MET A 142 -7.59 18.21 0.80
N ASN A 143 -8.55 18.83 0.10
CA ASN A 143 -8.79 20.25 0.21
C ASN A 143 -8.88 20.54 1.70
N ALA A 144 -7.88 21.25 2.22
CA ALA A 144 -7.95 21.84 3.54
C ALA A 144 -9.31 22.50 3.60
N LYS A 145 -10.23 21.95 4.42
CA LYS A 145 -11.47 22.64 4.71
C LYS A 145 -11.03 24.03 5.14
N LYS A 146 -11.37 25.02 4.32
CA LYS A 146 -11.49 26.41 4.73
C LYS A 146 -12.49 26.39 5.89
N ASN A 147 -12.00 26.17 7.09
CA ASN A 147 -12.80 26.40 8.28
C ASN A 147 -12.72 27.90 8.52
N TYR A 148 -13.87 28.53 8.24
CA TYR A 148 -14.39 29.83 8.65
C TYR A 148 -13.49 30.73 9.49
#